data_AF-A0A955MD34-F1
#
_entry.id   AF-A0A955MD34-F1
#
_cell.length_a   1.000
_cell.length_b   1.000
_cell.length_c   1.000
_cell.angle_alpha   90.00
_cell.angle_beta   90.00
_cell.angle_gamma   90.00
#
_symmetry.space_group_name_H-M   'P 1'
#
loop_
_entity.id
_entity.type
_entity.pdbx_description
1 polymer ?
#
loop_
_entity_poly.entity_id
_entity_poly.type
_entity_poly.pdbx_seq_one_letter_code
_entity_poly.pdbx_strand_id
1 'polypeptide(L)' 'FLPGAGWKGFDPSHGIACDHHHITLSASADPARTLPVTGSFRGFSSSRMDTDVMIQPVQ' A
#
# COMPACT_ATOMS: atom_id res chain seq x y z
N PHE A 1 -11.29 -4.84 1.13
CA PHE A 1 -11.81 -6.16 1.51
C PHE A 1 -13.03 -6.50 0.66
N LEU A 2 -13.05 -7.67 0.04
CA LEU A 2 -14.16 -8.14 -0.76
C LEU A 2 -14.92 -9.23 -0.01
N PRO A 3 -16.26 -9.16 0.10
CA PRO A 3 -17.06 -10.26 0.65
C PRO A 3 -16.75 -11.58 -0.08
N GLY A 4 -16.46 -12.64 0.67
CA GLY A 4 -16.08 -13.97 0.14
C GLY A 4 -14.63 -14.08 -0.34
N ALA A 5 -14.12 -13.10 -1.09
CA ALA A 5 -12.77 -13.16 -1.67
C ALA A 5 -11.65 -12.61 -0.75
N GLY A 6 -12.00 -11.91 0.33
CA GLY A 6 -11.04 -11.39 1.29
C GLY A 6 -10.22 -10.19 0.79
N TRP A 7 -8.98 -10.05 1.27
CA TRP A 7 -8.03 -9.04 0.79
C TRP A 7 -7.26 -9.57 -0.42
N LYS A 8 -7.15 -8.75 -1.46
CA LYS A 8 -6.42 -9.07 -2.70
C LYS A 8 -5.28 -8.06 -2.89
N GLY A 9 -4.08 -8.57 -3.17
CA GLY A 9 -2.93 -7.75 -3.54
C GLY A 9 -2.97 -7.39 -5.03
N PHE A 10 -2.51 -6.19 -5.36
CA PHE A 10 -2.35 -5.70 -6.72
C PHE A 10 -0.97 -5.06 -6.86
N ASP A 11 -0.30 -5.33 -7.97
CA ASP A 11 0.95 -4.69 -8.34
C ASP A 11 0.66 -3.64 -9.44
N PRO A 12 0.59 -2.34 -9.08
CA PRO A 12 0.32 -1.28 -10.04
C PRO A 12 1.49 -1.02 -10.98
N SER A 13 2.71 -1.46 -10.67
CA SER A 13 3.87 -1.29 -11.56
C SER A 13 3.75 -2.14 -12.81
N HIS A 14 3.11 -3.31 -12.70
CA HIS A 14 2.88 -4.22 -13.82
C HIS A 14 1.41 -4.31 -14.24
N GLY A 15 0.48 -3.69 -13.51
CA GLY A 15 -0.96 -3.73 -13.80
C GLY A 15 -1.59 -5.11 -13.58
N ILE A 16 -1.02 -5.92 -12.68
CA ILE A 16 -1.46 -7.29 -12.42
C ILE A 16 -1.96 -7.47 -10.98
N ALA A 17 -2.79 -8.48 -10.77
CA ALA A 17 -3.04 -8.97 -9.42
C ALA A 17 -1.80 -9.71 -8.90
N CYS A 18 -1.49 -9.56 -7.60
CA CYS A 18 -0.41 -10.33 -6.99
C CYS A 18 -0.72 -11.83 -7.09
N ASP A 19 0.26 -12.60 -7.53
CA ASP A 19 0.18 -14.04 -7.74
C ASP A 19 1.25 -14.77 -6.90
N HIS A 20 1.54 -16.03 -7.26
CA HIS A 20 2.53 -16.88 -6.61
C HIS A 20 3.98 -16.32 -6.61
N HIS A 21 4.29 -15.27 -7.38
CA HIS A 21 5.57 -14.57 -7.30
C HIS A 21 5.64 -13.59 -6.11
N HIS A 22 4.52 -13.35 -5.42
CA HIS A 22 4.42 -12.42 -4.30
C HIS A 22 4.15 -13.15 -3.00
N ILE A 23 5.02 -12.97 -2.01
CA ILE A 23 4.78 -13.42 -0.64
C ILE A 23 4.29 -12.23 0.18
N THR A 24 3.01 -12.21 0.54
CA THR A 24 2.45 -11.15 1.39
C THR A 24 2.94 -11.31 2.83
N LEU A 25 3.68 -10.31 3.34
CA LEU A 25 4.16 -10.30 4.72
C LEU A 25 3.23 -9.52 5.67
N SER A 26 2.68 -8.40 5.21
CA SER A 26 1.76 -7.54 5.97
C SER A 26 0.82 -6.80 5.02
N ALA A 27 -0.39 -6.50 5.49
CA ALA A 27 -1.36 -5.66 4.77
C ALA A 27 -2.08 -4.76 5.78
N SER A 28 -2.07 -3.45 5.54
CA SER A 28 -2.80 -2.47 6.34
C SER A 28 -3.15 -1.25 5.48
N ALA A 29 -4.24 -0.57 5.83
CA ALA A 29 -4.54 0.75 5.28
C ALA A 29 -3.63 1.85 5.84
N ASP A 30 -2.96 1.60 6.97
CA ASP A 30 -2.00 2.49 7.61
C ASP A 30 -0.57 2.10 7.21
N PRO A 31 0.15 2.95 6.43
CA PRO A 31 1.51 2.65 5.99
C PRO A 31 2.47 2.37 7.14
N ALA A 32 2.27 2.97 8.31
CA ALA A 32 3.15 2.75 9.46
C ALA A 32 3.13 1.29 9.95
N ARG A 33 2.07 0.54 9.64
CA ARG A 33 1.91 -0.88 10.02
C ARG A 33 2.48 -1.85 8.98
N THR A 34 2.96 -1.35 7.86
CA THR A 34 3.56 -2.14 6.78
C THR A 34 5.03 -1.82 6.55
N LEU A 35 5.63 -0.92 7.34
CA LEU A 35 7.03 -0.55 7.19
C LEU A 35 7.96 -1.74 7.52
N PRO A 36 8.98 -2.02 6.67
CA PRO A 36 9.94 -3.07 6.95
C PRO A 36 10.90 -2.72 8.11
N VAL A 37 11.07 -1.43 8.39
CA VAL A 37 11.93 -0.90 9.45
C VAL A 37 11.23 0.30 10.08
N THR A 38 11.38 0.47 11.39
CA THR A 38 10.92 1.64 12.14
C THR A 38 12.11 2.39 12.73
N GLY A 39 12.01 3.71 12.83
CA GLY A 39 13.09 4.56 13.33
C GLY A 39 12.68 6.02 13.45
N SER A 40 13.58 6.85 13.97
CA SER A 40 13.40 8.30 14.05
C SER A 40 14.56 9.03 13.39
N PHE A 41 14.28 10.20 12.84
CA PHE A 41 15.27 11.12 12.27
C PHE A 41 15.52 12.27 13.27
N ARG A 42 16.77 12.70 13.40
CA ARG A 42 17.14 13.91 14.15
C ARG A 42 17.80 14.91 13.21
N GLY A 43 17.27 16.13 13.16
CA GLY A 43 17.72 17.22 12.27
C GLY A 43 16.54 18.06 11.78
N PHE A 44 16.80 19.24 11.22
CA PHE A 44 15.77 20.09 10.63
C PHE A 44 15.82 19.98 9.10
N SER A 45 14.83 19.33 8.50
CA SER A 45 14.61 19.32 7.05
C SER A 45 13.12 19.22 6.75
N SER A 46 12.58 20.12 5.93
CA SER A 46 11.19 20.07 5.48
C SER A 46 11.10 19.39 4.11
N SER A 47 10.31 18.32 4.00
CA SER A 47 9.92 17.72 2.73
C SER A 47 8.41 17.45 2.74
N ARG A 48 7.73 17.70 1.63
CA ARG A 48 6.27 17.56 1.50
C ARG A 48 5.96 16.83 0.19
N MET A 49 5.13 15.80 0.28
CA MET A 49 4.55 15.10 -0.86
C MET A 49 3.04 15.01 -0.63
N ASP A 50 2.27 15.67 -1.50
CA ASP A 50 0.81 15.58 -1.50
C ASP A 50 0.38 14.51 -2.50
N THR A 51 -0.66 13.76 -2.17
CA THR A 51 -1.23 12.71 -3.03
C THR A 51 -2.73 12.68 -2.81
N ASP A 52 -3.47 12.55 -3.90
CA ASP A 52 -4.93 12.47 -3.92
C ASP A 52 -5.35 11.19 -4.66
N VAL A 53 -6.34 10.48 -4.14
CA VAL A 53 -6.87 9.25 -4.74
C VAL A 53 -8.38 9.37 -4.83
N MET A 54 -8.87 9.55 -6.05
CA MET A 54 -10.29 9.57 -6.37
C MET A 54 -10.73 8.18 -6.81
N ILE A 55 -11.63 7.56 -6.03
CA ILE A 55 -12.20 6.25 -6.37
C ILE A 55 -13.54 6.46 -7.07
N GLN A 56 -13.70 5.93 -8.28
CA GLN A 56 -14.96 5.92 -9.02
C GLN A 56 -15.43 4.48 -9.27
N PRO A 57 -16.75 4.22 -9.22
CA PRO A 57 -17.30 2.94 -9.66
C PRO A 57 -17.05 2.75 -11.16
N VAL A 58 -16.69 1.53 -11.55
CA VAL A 58 -16.66 1.14 -12.97
C VAL A 58 -18.11 0.90 -13.41
N GLN A 59 -18.54 1.55 -14.51
CA GLN A 59 -19.87 1.37 -15.11
C GLN A 59 -20.03 -0.02 -15.75
#